data_AF-X1MTC6-F1
#
_entry.id   AF-X1MTC6-F1
#
_cell.length_a   1.000
_cell.length_b   1.000
_cell.length_c   1.000
_cell.angle_alpha   90.00
_cell.angle_beta   90.00
_cell.angle_gamma   90.00
#
_symmetry.space_group_name_H-M   'P 1'
#
loop_
_entity.id
_entity.type
_entity.pdbx_description
1 polymer ?
#
loop_
_entity_poly.entity_id
_entity_poly.type
_entity_poly.pdbx_seq_one_letter_code
_entity_poly.pdbx_strand_id
1 'polypeptide(L)'
;MTMDREKIVREISTKTASKIILLVLDGLGGLPIQGETELEAAHTPNLDRLAAKSVCGLADPIFMGITPGSGPAHLSLFGYNPLKYLLGRGILEALGSGVEVTKNDLVARGNFATLRDNLIIDRRAGRIPTRENEKLCQRLNSSLKSVEGIEITLFPGKEHRFVVKFSGEGLSDALSDADSQKDNKPRVPAQALSKEAAKTAQIVNDFMDEVIDLLKDSPRANAVLLRGFSKHPSLPSMGELYKLKPAAIANYPMYKGLARLVGMDVLTAGQNLPELFAALEKNYKDYDFIYVHVKKTDSAGED
;
A
#
# COMPACT_ATOMS: atom_id res chain seq x y z
N MET A 1 31.04 5.80 -8.93
CA MET A 1 30.60 5.07 -7.72
C MET A 1 29.32 5.73 -7.24
N THR A 2 28.19 5.02 -7.33
CA THR A 2 26.92 5.54 -6.79
C THR A 2 27.07 5.54 -5.27
N MET A 3 27.06 6.73 -4.67
CA MET A 3 27.18 6.89 -3.23
C MET A 3 25.96 6.24 -2.55
N ASP A 4 26.17 5.24 -1.69
CA ASP A 4 25.09 4.62 -0.93
C ASP A 4 24.66 5.58 0.20
N ARG A 5 23.73 6.47 -0.14
CA ARG A 5 23.20 7.52 0.75
C ARG A 5 22.70 6.95 2.07
N GLU A 6 22.07 5.77 2.07
CA GLU A 6 21.50 5.16 3.27
C GLU A 6 22.59 4.72 4.25
N LYS A 7 23.69 4.16 3.73
CA LYS A 7 24.86 3.81 4.53
C LYS A 7 25.45 5.04 5.21
N ILE A 8 25.66 6.12 4.44
CA ILE A 8 26.24 7.37 4.97
C ILE A 8 25.32 7.99 6.03
N VAL A 9 24.02 8.11 5.74
CA VAL A 9 23.03 8.63 6.69
C VAL A 9 23.10 7.85 8.00
N ARG A 10 23.11 6.52 7.93
CA ARG A 10 23.18 5.66 9.13
C ARG A 10 24.44 5.91 9.97
N GLU A 11 25.57 6.21 9.34
CA GLU A 11 26.86 6.48 10.01
C GLU A 11 26.93 7.88 10.63
N ILE A 12 26.32 8.89 10.01
CA ILE A 12 26.41 10.29 10.45
C ILE A 12 25.22 10.76 11.30
N SER A 13 24.10 10.04 11.30
CA SER A 13 22.90 10.42 12.04
C SER A 13 23.12 10.34 13.55
N THR A 14 22.82 11.45 14.23
CA THR A 14 22.90 11.58 15.68
C THR A 14 21.56 12.00 16.26
N LYS A 15 21.22 11.47 17.43
CA LYS A 15 19.98 11.85 18.13
C LYS A 15 20.16 13.21 18.79
N THR A 16 19.18 14.09 18.62
CA THR A 16 19.16 15.43 19.22
C THR A 16 17.82 15.68 19.92
N ALA A 17 17.70 16.82 20.60
CA ALA A 17 16.43 17.26 21.20
C ALA A 17 15.47 17.91 20.19
N SER A 18 15.94 18.19 18.97
CA SER A 18 15.13 18.81 17.92
C SER A 18 14.02 17.87 17.46
N LYS A 19 12.88 18.46 17.09
CA LYS A 19 11.71 17.74 16.56
C LYS A 19 11.43 18.17 15.12
N ILE A 20 10.96 17.25 14.31
CA ILE A 20 10.64 17.47 12.89
C ILE A 20 9.15 17.22 12.68
N ILE A 21 8.48 18.15 12.01
CA ILE A 21 7.11 17.96 11.51
C ILE A 21 7.18 17.99 9.99
N LEU A 22 6.79 16.88 9.35
CA LEU A 22 6.63 16.81 7.90
C LEU A 22 5.14 16.92 7.57
N LEU A 23 4.69 18.11 7.20
CA LEU A 23 3.32 18.33 6.73
C LEU A 23 3.27 18.14 5.21
N VAL A 24 2.45 17.19 4.75
CA VAL A 24 2.21 16.94 3.33
C VAL A 24 0.75 17.26 3.02
N LEU A 25 0.57 18.30 2.20
CA LEU A 25 -0.71 18.58 1.53
C LEU A 25 -0.69 17.80 0.21
N ASP A 26 -1.50 16.75 0.13
CA ASP A 26 -1.49 15.83 -1.02
C ASP A 26 -1.96 16.54 -2.28
N GLY A 27 -1.32 16.30 -3.43
CA GLY A 27 -1.74 16.92 -4.69
C GLY A 27 -1.76 18.46 -4.69
N LEU A 28 -0.91 19.11 -3.89
CA LEU A 28 -0.93 20.58 -3.73
C LEU A 28 -0.55 21.34 -5.00
N GLY A 29 0.31 20.76 -5.85
CA GLY A 29 0.76 21.40 -7.07
C GLY A 29 -0.37 21.52 -8.09
N GLY A 30 -0.55 22.73 -8.62
CA GLY A 30 -1.58 23.05 -9.60
C GLY A 30 -1.03 23.68 -10.87
N LEU A 31 -1.90 23.93 -11.85
CA LEU A 31 -1.57 24.67 -13.07
C LEU A 31 -2.27 26.03 -13.04
N PRO A 32 -1.65 27.09 -13.58
CA PRO A 32 -2.25 28.40 -13.54
C PRO A 32 -3.51 28.47 -14.41
N ILE A 33 -4.63 28.86 -13.81
CA ILE A 33 -5.90 29.13 -14.48
C ILE A 33 -6.14 30.64 -14.36
N GLN A 34 -6.17 31.34 -15.51
CA GLN A 34 -6.28 32.81 -15.55
C GLN A 34 -5.12 33.56 -14.87
N GLY A 35 -3.95 32.93 -14.76
CA GLY A 35 -2.71 33.56 -14.30
C GLY A 35 -2.24 33.15 -12.91
N GLU A 36 -3.06 32.40 -12.16
CA GLU A 36 -2.73 31.93 -10.81
C GLU A 36 -3.06 30.43 -10.68
N THR A 37 -2.25 29.70 -9.92
CA THR A 37 -2.58 28.35 -9.43
C THR A 37 -3.62 28.42 -8.31
N GLU A 38 -4.22 27.28 -7.96
CA GLU A 38 -5.18 27.18 -6.87
C GLU A 38 -4.59 27.60 -5.52
N LEU A 39 -3.30 27.34 -5.29
CA LEU A 39 -2.60 27.75 -4.08
C LEU A 39 -2.34 29.27 -4.03
N GLU A 40 -2.02 29.87 -5.18
CA GLU A 40 -1.80 31.33 -5.30
C GLU A 40 -3.11 32.10 -5.13
N ALA A 41 -4.20 31.61 -5.71
CA ALA A 41 -5.53 32.22 -5.56
C ALA A 41 -6.11 32.07 -4.13
N ALA A 42 -5.64 31.07 -3.37
CA ALA A 42 -6.15 30.80 -2.03
C ALA A 42 -5.61 31.81 -0.99
N HIS A 43 -6.48 32.28 -0.09
CA HIS A 43 -6.06 33.11 1.03
C HIS A 43 -5.34 32.26 2.11
N THR A 44 -4.00 32.26 2.11
CA THR A 44 -3.18 31.39 2.96
C THR A 44 -2.22 32.12 3.91
N PRO A 45 -2.69 33.08 4.74
CA PRO A 45 -1.83 33.97 5.53
C PRO A 45 -0.88 33.26 6.49
N ASN A 46 -1.23 32.05 6.94
CA ASN A 46 -0.35 31.23 7.78
C ASN A 46 0.80 30.59 7.01
N LEU A 47 0.55 30.10 5.79
CA LEU A 47 1.60 29.55 4.93
C LEU A 47 2.48 30.68 4.40
N ASP A 48 1.90 31.80 4.00
CA ASP A 48 2.65 33.00 3.57
C ASP A 48 3.61 33.47 4.66
N ARG A 49 3.11 33.60 5.89
CA ARG A 49 3.93 33.99 7.04
C ARG A 49 5.01 32.95 7.36
N LEU A 50 4.75 31.66 7.13
CA LEU A 50 5.75 30.61 7.32
C LEU A 50 6.83 30.68 6.25
N ALA A 51 6.45 30.83 4.99
CA ALA A 51 7.35 30.97 3.85
C ALA A 51 8.27 32.21 4.01
N ALA A 52 7.71 33.36 4.41
CA ALA A 52 8.47 34.61 4.56
C ALA A 52 9.61 34.57 5.60
N LYS A 53 9.59 33.60 6.51
CA LYS A 53 10.60 33.41 7.57
C LYS A 53 11.37 32.08 7.44
N SER A 54 11.21 31.38 6.33
CA SER A 54 11.78 30.05 6.08
C SER A 54 12.55 30.01 4.77
N VAL A 55 13.10 28.83 4.43
CA VAL A 55 13.68 28.56 3.12
C VAL A 55 12.65 27.85 2.26
N CYS A 56 12.38 28.39 1.08
CA CYS A 56 11.48 27.80 0.08
C CYS A 56 12.26 27.17 -1.07
N GLY A 57 11.65 26.20 -1.74
CA GLY A 57 12.23 25.53 -2.89
C GLY A 57 11.21 24.63 -3.59
N LEU A 58 11.65 23.99 -4.66
CA LEU A 58 10.87 22.99 -5.41
C LEU A 58 11.44 21.60 -5.14
N ALA A 59 10.56 20.60 -5.17
CA ALA A 59 10.93 19.21 -5.00
C ALA A 59 10.28 18.35 -6.10
N ASP A 60 11.11 17.63 -6.85
CA ASP A 60 10.67 16.54 -7.73
C ASP A 60 10.65 15.24 -6.91
N PRO A 61 9.49 14.63 -6.63
CA PRO A 61 9.44 13.44 -5.77
C PRO A 61 10.25 12.28 -6.33
N ILE A 62 10.32 12.10 -7.66
CA ILE A 62 11.10 11.00 -8.28
C ILE A 62 12.22 11.57 -9.12
N PHE A 63 11.85 12.25 -10.20
CA PHE A 63 12.74 12.92 -11.13
C PHE A 63 11.90 13.85 -12.02
N MET A 64 12.54 14.85 -12.61
CA MET A 64 11.89 15.76 -13.55
C MET A 64 11.22 14.98 -14.69
N GLY A 65 9.94 15.28 -14.94
CA GLY A 65 9.13 14.63 -15.98
C GLY A 65 8.57 13.26 -15.63
N ILE A 66 8.78 12.75 -14.41
CA ILE A 66 8.18 11.50 -13.94
C ILE A 66 7.01 11.82 -13.00
N THR A 67 5.79 11.50 -13.43
CA THR A 67 4.60 11.58 -12.57
C THR A 67 4.57 10.38 -11.61
N PRO A 68 4.70 10.58 -10.28
CA PRO A 68 4.63 9.49 -9.34
C PRO A 68 3.20 9.11 -8.97
N GLY A 69 2.99 7.83 -8.64
CA GLY A 69 1.89 7.44 -7.77
C GLY A 69 2.22 7.72 -6.29
N SER A 70 1.20 7.70 -5.42
CA SER A 70 1.33 8.01 -3.99
C SER A 70 2.42 7.21 -3.27
N GLY A 71 2.58 5.91 -3.60
CA GLY A 71 3.58 5.03 -2.99
C GLY A 71 5.03 5.51 -3.20
N PRO A 72 5.51 5.52 -4.47
CA PRO A 72 6.85 6.04 -4.79
C PRO A 72 7.09 7.48 -4.32
N ALA A 73 6.10 8.38 -4.45
CA ALA A 73 6.25 9.77 -4.00
C ALA A 73 6.55 9.86 -2.51
N HIS A 74 5.78 9.14 -1.68
CA HIS A 74 5.92 9.19 -0.24
C HIS A 74 7.17 8.47 0.27
N LEU A 75 7.57 7.36 -0.35
CA LEU A 75 8.87 6.75 -0.04
C LEU A 75 10.02 7.75 -0.26
N SER A 76 9.97 8.52 -1.34
CA SER A 76 10.96 9.55 -1.60
C SER A 76 10.93 10.68 -0.57
N LEU A 77 9.73 11.14 -0.19
CA LEU A 77 9.57 12.13 0.89
C LEU A 77 10.14 11.64 2.24
N PHE A 78 10.04 10.34 2.51
CA PHE A 78 10.63 9.71 3.70
C PHE A 78 12.14 9.45 3.56
N GLY A 79 12.74 9.79 2.41
CA GLY A 79 14.18 9.71 2.15
C GLY A 79 14.65 8.38 1.56
N TYR A 80 13.74 7.50 1.15
CA TYR A 80 14.03 6.22 0.50
C TYR A 80 14.10 6.38 -1.01
N ASN A 81 15.03 5.68 -1.67
CA ASN A 81 15.10 5.72 -3.13
C ASN A 81 13.94 4.89 -3.75
N PRO A 82 12.97 5.52 -4.41
CA PRO A 82 11.81 4.83 -4.97
C PRO A 82 12.16 3.95 -6.18
N LEU A 83 13.34 4.14 -6.79
CA LEU A 83 13.85 3.28 -7.86
C LEU A 83 14.57 2.03 -7.33
N LYS A 84 15.00 2.06 -6.06
CA LYS A 84 15.59 0.91 -5.35
C LYS A 84 14.50 0.07 -4.68
N TYR A 85 13.59 0.73 -3.95
CA TYR A 85 12.51 0.09 -3.21
C TYR A 85 11.20 0.12 -4.00
N LEU A 86 11.13 -0.71 -5.04
CA LEU A 86 9.93 -0.84 -5.86
C LEU A 86 8.84 -1.57 -5.07
N LEU A 87 7.79 -0.84 -4.70
CA LEU A 87 6.61 -1.43 -4.08
C LEU A 87 5.82 -2.21 -5.13
N GLY A 88 5.70 -3.52 -4.93
CA GLY A 88 4.90 -4.38 -5.79
C GLY A 88 3.40 -4.04 -5.70
N ARG A 89 2.67 -4.37 -6.78
CA ARG A 89 1.23 -4.07 -6.89
C ARG A 89 0.40 -4.68 -5.77
N GLY A 90 0.71 -5.91 -5.35
CA GLY A 90 -0.01 -6.58 -4.25
C GLY A 90 0.07 -5.79 -2.95
N ILE A 91 1.23 -5.19 -2.66
CA ILE A 91 1.38 -4.34 -1.48
C ILE A 91 0.61 -3.05 -1.60
N LEU A 92 0.70 -2.35 -2.73
CA LEU A 92 -0.05 -1.10 -2.90
C LEU A 92 -1.55 -1.34 -2.74
N GLU A 93 -2.08 -2.43 -3.30
CA GLU A 93 -3.50 -2.80 -3.15
C GLU A 93 -3.85 -3.18 -1.69
N ALA A 94 -2.97 -3.92 -1.01
CA ALA A 94 -3.12 -4.26 0.41
C ALA A 94 -3.18 -2.99 1.29
N LEU A 95 -2.21 -2.10 1.13
CA LEU A 95 -2.15 -0.85 1.88
C LEU A 95 -3.35 0.06 1.56
N GLY A 96 -3.75 0.16 0.29
CA GLY A 96 -4.94 0.91 -0.13
C GLY A 96 -6.24 0.37 0.46
N SER A 97 -6.29 -0.93 0.73
CA SER A 97 -7.42 -1.60 1.38
C SER A 97 -7.32 -1.62 2.92
N GLY A 98 -6.29 -0.98 3.50
CA GLY A 98 -6.06 -0.94 4.95
C GLY A 98 -5.56 -2.26 5.55
N VAL A 99 -5.10 -3.19 4.72
CA VAL A 99 -4.52 -4.46 5.16
C VAL A 99 -3.14 -4.20 5.72
N GLU A 100 -2.92 -4.62 6.96
CA GLU A 100 -1.60 -4.61 7.57
C GLU A 100 -0.78 -5.78 7.04
N VAL A 101 0.43 -5.46 6.55
CA VAL A 101 1.38 -6.39 5.96
C VAL A 101 2.66 -6.32 6.78
N THR A 102 3.17 -7.46 7.22
CA THR A 102 4.41 -7.61 8.00
C THR A 102 5.48 -8.37 7.20
N LYS A 103 6.70 -8.47 7.73
CA LYS A 103 7.81 -9.22 7.11
C LYS A 103 7.51 -10.70 6.80
N ASN A 104 6.54 -11.28 7.50
CA ASN A 104 6.12 -12.67 7.33
C ASN A 104 4.90 -12.81 6.42
N ASP A 105 4.44 -11.71 5.83
CA ASP A 105 3.24 -11.72 5.00
C ASP A 105 3.61 -11.67 3.52
N LEU A 106 2.88 -12.45 2.74
CA LEU A 106 2.80 -12.38 1.29
C LEU A 106 1.40 -11.92 0.93
N VAL A 107 1.29 -10.87 0.12
CA VAL A 107 0.00 -10.39 -0.38
C VAL A 107 -0.09 -10.52 -1.90
N ALA A 108 -1.30 -10.72 -2.38
CA ALA A 108 -1.62 -10.65 -3.80
C ALA A 108 -2.96 -9.97 -4.00
N ARG A 109 -3.09 -9.29 -5.15
CA ARG A 109 -4.39 -8.84 -5.61
C ARG A 109 -5.17 -10.03 -6.14
N GLY A 110 -6.39 -10.19 -5.65
CA GLY A 110 -7.32 -11.22 -6.07
C GLY A 110 -8.49 -10.65 -6.86
N ASN A 111 -8.97 -11.45 -7.80
CA ASN A 111 -10.26 -11.25 -8.46
C ASN A 111 -11.10 -12.52 -8.31
N PHE A 112 -12.37 -12.37 -7.92
CA PHE A 112 -13.36 -13.43 -8.15
C PHE A 112 -13.65 -13.55 -9.65
N ALA A 113 -13.70 -14.79 -10.13
CA ALA A 113 -13.89 -15.14 -11.52
C ALA A 113 -14.93 -16.26 -11.65
N THR A 114 -15.44 -16.46 -12.88
CA THR A 114 -16.36 -17.56 -13.19
C THR A 114 -15.63 -18.62 -14.01
N LEU A 115 -15.58 -19.83 -13.45
CA LEU A 115 -15.02 -21.04 -14.06
C LEU A 115 -16.16 -21.94 -14.55
N ARG A 116 -16.07 -22.39 -15.80
CA ARG A 116 -16.94 -23.44 -16.38
C ARG A 116 -16.12 -24.32 -17.31
N ASP A 117 -16.32 -25.63 -17.24
CA ASP A 117 -15.64 -26.60 -18.11
C ASP A 117 -14.11 -26.41 -18.15
N ASN A 118 -13.52 -26.12 -16.98
CA ASN A 118 -12.11 -25.81 -16.79
C ASN A 118 -11.59 -24.53 -17.50
N LEU A 119 -12.50 -23.67 -17.96
CA LEU A 119 -12.21 -22.38 -18.59
C LEU A 119 -12.70 -21.22 -17.72
N ILE A 120 -11.86 -20.20 -17.57
CA ILE A 120 -12.24 -18.93 -16.97
C ILE A 120 -13.06 -18.15 -18.00
N ILE A 121 -14.38 -18.22 -17.94
CA ILE A 121 -15.29 -17.58 -18.90
C ILE A 121 -15.52 -16.10 -18.61
N ASP A 122 -15.27 -15.66 -17.36
CA ASP A 122 -15.40 -14.26 -16.94
C ASP A 122 -14.44 -13.98 -15.78
N ARG A 123 -13.35 -13.26 -16.05
CA ARG A 123 -12.33 -12.89 -15.06
C ARG A 123 -12.78 -11.89 -13.99
N ARG A 124 -13.99 -11.37 -14.11
CA ARG A 124 -14.56 -10.36 -13.19
C ARG A 124 -15.85 -10.83 -12.54
N ALA A 125 -16.27 -12.06 -12.81
CA ALA A 125 -17.53 -12.62 -12.33
C ALA A 125 -18.74 -11.70 -12.54
N GLY A 126 -18.80 -11.00 -13.68
CA GLY A 126 -19.88 -10.06 -13.99
C GLY A 126 -19.84 -8.76 -13.18
N ARG A 127 -18.71 -8.47 -12.52
CA ARG A 127 -18.58 -7.38 -11.52
C ARG A 127 -19.68 -7.49 -10.46
N ILE A 128 -19.66 -8.61 -9.73
CA ILE A 128 -20.57 -8.80 -8.59
C ILE A 128 -20.60 -7.55 -7.68
N PRO A 129 -21.76 -7.21 -7.09
CA PRO A 129 -21.85 -6.12 -6.14
C PRO A 129 -20.86 -6.30 -4.98
N THR A 130 -20.30 -5.19 -4.47
CA THR A 130 -19.34 -5.24 -3.33
C THR A 130 -19.89 -6.01 -2.13
N ARG A 131 -21.18 -5.87 -1.82
CA ARG A 131 -21.84 -6.61 -0.73
C ARG A 131 -21.82 -8.13 -0.93
N GLU A 132 -21.83 -8.60 -2.18
CA GLU A 132 -21.72 -10.02 -2.50
C GLU A 132 -20.28 -10.51 -2.32
N ASN A 133 -19.29 -9.72 -2.76
CA ASN A 133 -17.88 -9.99 -2.52
C ASN A 133 -17.55 -10.09 -1.03
N GLU A 134 -18.03 -9.16 -0.20
CA GLU A 134 -17.84 -9.19 1.25
C GLU A 134 -18.33 -10.51 1.86
N LYS A 135 -19.50 -11.01 1.42
CA LYS A 135 -20.03 -12.30 1.85
C LYS A 135 -19.16 -13.48 1.39
N LEU A 136 -18.65 -13.44 0.16
CA LEU A 136 -17.76 -14.49 -0.35
C LEU A 136 -16.43 -14.52 0.44
N CYS A 137 -15.81 -13.35 0.66
CA CYS A 137 -14.60 -13.27 1.49
C CYS A 137 -14.86 -13.77 2.92
N GLN A 138 -15.99 -13.39 3.53
CA GLN A 138 -16.35 -13.88 4.87
C GLN A 138 -16.58 -15.39 4.90
N ARG A 139 -17.28 -15.96 3.90
CA ARG A 139 -17.50 -17.40 3.78
C ARG A 139 -16.17 -18.16 3.65
N LEU A 140 -15.27 -17.66 2.81
CA LEU A 140 -13.93 -18.24 2.62
C LEU A 140 -13.10 -18.14 3.90
N ASN A 141 -13.00 -16.96 4.53
CA ASN A 141 -12.25 -16.78 5.78
C ASN A 141 -12.76 -17.65 6.93
N SER A 142 -14.05 -18.01 6.93
CA SER A 142 -14.64 -18.89 7.95
C SER A 142 -14.39 -20.39 7.68
N SER A 143 -14.04 -20.74 6.44
CA SER A 143 -13.92 -22.13 5.98
C SER A 143 -12.48 -22.57 5.77
N LEU A 144 -11.63 -21.66 5.30
CA LEU A 144 -10.21 -21.89 5.05
C LEU A 144 -9.49 -22.23 6.36
N LYS A 145 -8.62 -23.23 6.29
CA LYS A 145 -7.76 -23.63 7.41
C LYS A 145 -6.33 -23.20 7.15
N SER A 146 -5.57 -23.06 8.22
CA SER A 146 -4.12 -22.83 8.10
C SER A 146 -3.46 -24.04 7.44
N VAL A 147 -2.60 -23.81 6.46
CA VAL A 147 -1.86 -24.87 5.76
C VAL A 147 -0.39 -24.73 6.12
N GLU A 148 0.20 -25.77 6.71
CA GLU A 148 1.63 -25.78 7.11
C GLU A 148 2.06 -24.56 7.96
N GLY A 149 1.19 -24.11 8.86
CA GLY A 149 1.44 -22.92 9.70
C GLY A 149 1.27 -21.58 8.98
N ILE A 150 0.77 -21.57 7.74
CA ILE A 150 0.42 -20.37 7.00
C ILE A 150 -1.07 -20.07 7.18
N GLU A 151 -1.38 -18.89 7.70
CA GLU A 151 -2.75 -18.37 7.78
C GLU A 151 -3.11 -17.64 6.48
N ILE A 152 -4.32 -17.89 5.95
CA ILE A 152 -4.80 -17.26 4.72
C ILE A 152 -6.02 -16.42 5.05
N THR A 153 -5.97 -15.13 4.71
CA THR A 153 -7.06 -14.19 4.96
C THR A 153 -7.36 -13.37 3.72
N LEU A 154 -8.63 -13.29 3.34
CA LEU A 154 -9.13 -12.45 2.26
C LEU A 154 -9.73 -11.16 2.82
N PHE A 155 -9.44 -10.05 2.14
CA PHE A 155 -9.95 -8.72 2.46
C PHE A 155 -10.74 -8.21 1.26
N PRO A 156 -12.06 -7.93 1.41
CA PRO A 156 -12.90 -7.52 0.29
C PRO A 156 -12.49 -6.14 -0.24
N GLY A 157 -12.52 -6.01 -1.56
CA GLY A 157 -12.37 -4.75 -2.28
C GLY A 157 -13.65 -4.37 -3.03
N LYS A 158 -13.57 -3.38 -3.92
CA LYS A 158 -14.72 -2.97 -4.76
C LYS A 158 -15.05 -4.03 -5.82
N GLU A 159 -16.34 -4.31 -5.97
CA GLU A 159 -16.89 -5.28 -6.92
C GLU A 159 -16.28 -6.68 -6.73
N HIS A 160 -15.65 -7.27 -7.74
CA HIS A 160 -15.06 -8.61 -7.75
C HIS A 160 -13.63 -8.66 -7.17
N ARG A 161 -13.06 -7.52 -6.76
CA ARG A 161 -11.66 -7.43 -6.34
C ARG A 161 -11.52 -7.75 -4.85
N PHE A 162 -10.41 -8.32 -4.46
CA PHE A 162 -10.03 -8.53 -3.06
C PHE A 162 -8.50 -8.51 -2.93
N VAL A 163 -8.01 -8.50 -1.71
CA VAL A 163 -6.61 -8.78 -1.37
C VAL A 163 -6.57 -10.10 -0.62
N VAL A 164 -5.67 -11.00 -0.97
CA VAL A 164 -5.37 -12.17 -0.15
C VAL A 164 -4.03 -11.96 0.55
N LYS A 165 -3.98 -12.31 1.83
CA LYS A 165 -2.78 -12.31 2.65
C LYS A 165 -2.49 -13.72 3.13
N PHE A 166 -1.30 -14.19 2.84
CA PHE A 166 -0.72 -15.42 3.39
C PHE A 166 0.28 -15.00 4.47
N SER A 167 0.05 -15.42 5.71
CA SER A 167 0.85 -14.99 6.87
C SER A 167 1.58 -16.19 7.46
N GLY A 168 2.91 -16.15 7.45
CA GLY A 168 3.75 -17.18 8.04
C GLY A 168 5.18 -17.21 7.49
N GLU A 169 6.02 -18.04 8.08
CA GLU A 169 7.45 -18.06 7.74
C GLU A 169 7.74 -18.79 6.42
N GLY A 170 8.83 -18.40 5.74
CA GLY A 170 9.32 -19.09 4.54
C GLY A 170 8.53 -18.81 3.26
N LEU A 171 7.64 -17.81 3.25
CA LEU A 171 6.95 -17.35 2.04
C LEU A 171 7.90 -16.54 1.13
N SER A 172 7.72 -16.65 -0.19
CA SER A 172 8.45 -15.91 -1.23
C SER A 172 7.48 -15.27 -2.23
N ASP A 173 7.76 -14.05 -2.68
CA ASP A 173 7.00 -13.36 -3.74
C ASP A 173 7.54 -13.61 -5.15
N ALA A 174 8.57 -14.45 -5.31
CA ALA A 174 9.10 -14.85 -6.61
C ALA A 174 8.16 -15.86 -7.30
N LEU A 175 6.93 -15.43 -7.60
CA LEU A 175 5.86 -16.18 -8.24
C LEU A 175 5.36 -15.48 -9.51
N SER A 176 4.94 -16.24 -10.51
CA SER A 176 4.18 -15.70 -11.63
C SER A 176 2.76 -15.31 -11.20
N ASP A 177 2.12 -14.41 -11.95
CA ASP A 177 0.67 -14.19 -11.85
C ASP A 177 -0.07 -15.52 -12.12
N ALA A 178 -1.13 -15.78 -11.36
CA ALA A 178 -2.08 -16.88 -11.56
C ALA A 178 -3.36 -16.39 -12.27
N ASP A 179 -3.17 -15.56 -13.29
CA ASP A 179 -4.22 -15.00 -14.15
C ASP A 179 -3.68 -14.93 -15.59
N SER A 180 -4.32 -15.64 -16.52
CA SER A 180 -3.95 -15.65 -17.95
C SER A 180 -4.19 -14.29 -18.64
N GLN A 181 -4.86 -13.40 -17.93
CA GLN A 181 -5.30 -12.10 -18.38
C GLN A 181 -6.28 -12.10 -19.56
N LYS A 182 -6.87 -13.26 -19.90
CA LYS A 182 -7.81 -13.42 -21.00
C LYS A 182 -8.99 -14.30 -20.59
N ASP A 183 -10.20 -13.91 -20.97
CA ASP A 183 -11.38 -14.77 -20.83
C ASP A 183 -11.31 -15.94 -21.82
N ASN A 184 -12.08 -16.99 -21.54
CA ASN A 184 -12.15 -18.23 -22.32
C ASN A 184 -10.78 -18.93 -22.46
N LYS A 185 -9.98 -18.88 -21.40
CA LYS A 185 -8.72 -19.60 -21.28
C LYS A 185 -8.75 -20.54 -20.09
N PRO A 186 -7.97 -21.64 -20.13
CA PRO A 186 -7.76 -22.46 -18.96
C PRO A 186 -7.21 -21.64 -17.79
N ARG A 187 -7.49 -22.09 -16.58
CA ARG A 187 -6.80 -21.60 -15.38
C ARG A 187 -5.30 -21.80 -15.54
N VAL A 188 -4.52 -20.80 -15.12
CA VAL A 188 -3.07 -20.90 -15.03
C VAL A 188 -2.66 -20.93 -13.56
N PRO A 189 -1.78 -21.86 -13.14
CA PRO A 189 -1.28 -21.90 -11.77
C PRO A 189 -0.24 -20.80 -11.53
N ALA A 190 -0.02 -20.45 -10.27
CA ALA A 190 1.17 -19.70 -9.88
C ALA A 190 2.41 -20.59 -10.04
N GLN A 191 3.41 -20.12 -10.78
CA GLN A 191 4.68 -20.81 -10.98
C GLN A 191 5.76 -20.19 -10.11
N ALA A 192 6.59 -21.02 -9.49
CA ALA A 192 7.77 -20.57 -8.79
C ALA A 192 8.82 -20.05 -9.78
N LEU A 193 9.26 -18.80 -9.58
CA LEU A 193 10.33 -18.16 -10.35
C LEU A 193 11.71 -18.36 -9.72
N SER A 194 11.76 -18.95 -8.52
CA SER A 194 12.98 -19.35 -7.83
C SER A 194 12.76 -20.66 -7.06
N LYS A 195 13.84 -21.31 -6.62
CA LYS A 195 13.76 -22.59 -5.87
C LYS A 195 13.07 -22.39 -4.52
N GLU A 196 13.34 -21.26 -3.87
CA GLU A 196 12.81 -20.89 -2.56
C GLU A 196 11.30 -20.65 -2.62
N ALA A 197 10.76 -20.28 -3.80
CA ALA A 197 9.34 -20.03 -4.00
C ALA A 197 8.50 -21.30 -4.29
N ALA A 198 9.12 -22.47 -4.43
CA ALA A 198 8.41 -23.72 -4.75
C ALA A 198 7.33 -24.05 -3.72
N LYS A 199 7.65 -23.94 -2.42
CA LYS A 199 6.70 -24.14 -1.32
C LYS A 199 5.53 -23.16 -1.41
N THR A 200 5.83 -21.88 -1.66
CA THR A 200 4.80 -20.84 -1.76
C THR A 200 3.89 -21.05 -2.96
N ALA A 201 4.43 -21.43 -4.11
CA ALA A 201 3.64 -21.74 -5.30
C ALA A 201 2.65 -22.88 -5.02
N GLN A 202 3.08 -23.93 -4.31
CA GLN A 202 2.21 -25.03 -3.92
C GLN A 202 1.06 -24.55 -3.03
N ILE A 203 1.36 -23.83 -1.94
CA ILE A 203 0.34 -23.29 -1.01
C ILE A 203 -0.66 -22.40 -1.74
N VAL A 204 -0.19 -21.53 -2.64
CA VAL A 204 -1.05 -20.64 -3.42
C VAL A 204 -1.97 -21.43 -4.35
N ASN A 205 -1.46 -22.46 -5.03
CA ASN A 205 -2.27 -23.28 -5.93
C ASN A 205 -3.28 -24.14 -5.15
N ASP A 206 -2.88 -24.72 -4.02
CA ASP A 206 -3.77 -25.46 -3.13
C ASP A 206 -4.91 -24.58 -2.61
N PHE A 207 -4.60 -23.34 -2.23
CA PHE A 207 -5.61 -22.34 -1.87
C PHE A 207 -6.58 -22.08 -3.03
N MET A 208 -6.08 -21.91 -4.25
CA MET A 208 -6.93 -21.67 -5.42
C MET A 208 -7.83 -22.87 -5.74
N ASP A 209 -7.35 -24.09 -5.53
CA ASP A 209 -8.13 -25.33 -5.64
C ASP A 209 -9.20 -25.41 -4.56
N GLU A 210 -8.84 -25.16 -3.30
CA GLU A 210 -9.77 -25.18 -2.17
C GLU A 210 -10.89 -24.15 -2.33
N VAL A 211 -10.60 -22.96 -2.85
CA VAL A 211 -11.63 -21.95 -3.13
C VAL A 211 -12.65 -22.42 -4.17
N ILE A 212 -12.22 -23.16 -5.20
CA ILE A 212 -13.13 -23.72 -6.20
C ILE A 212 -14.05 -24.75 -5.56
N ASP A 213 -13.50 -25.63 -4.73
CA ASP A 213 -14.29 -26.64 -4.02
C ASP A 213 -15.30 -26.02 -3.05
N LEU A 214 -14.88 -24.98 -2.31
CA LEU A 214 -15.72 -24.27 -1.36
C LEU A 214 -16.84 -23.44 -2.01
N LEU A 215 -16.66 -23.02 -3.27
CA LEU A 215 -17.61 -22.16 -4.01
C LEU A 215 -18.25 -22.86 -5.22
N LYS A 216 -18.15 -24.19 -5.33
CA LYS A 216 -18.68 -24.98 -6.46
C LYS A 216 -20.19 -24.85 -6.67
N ASP A 217 -20.93 -24.51 -5.61
CA ASP A 217 -22.37 -24.24 -5.61
C ASP A 217 -22.71 -22.87 -6.20
N SER A 218 -21.74 -21.98 -6.36
CA SER A 218 -21.95 -20.63 -6.88
C SER A 218 -21.95 -20.62 -8.41
N PRO A 219 -23.01 -20.11 -9.08
CA PRO A 219 -23.08 -20.06 -10.54
C PRO A 219 -22.14 -19.03 -11.18
N ARG A 220 -21.64 -18.08 -10.38
CA ARG A 220 -20.64 -17.04 -10.72
C ARG A 220 -19.69 -16.87 -9.52
N ALA A 221 -18.52 -16.27 -9.73
CA ALA A 221 -17.54 -16.05 -8.65
C ALA A 221 -17.11 -17.35 -7.92
N ASN A 222 -17.05 -18.47 -8.65
CA ASN A 222 -16.70 -19.80 -8.14
C ASN A 222 -15.21 -20.14 -8.29
N ALA A 223 -14.39 -19.17 -8.69
CA ALA A 223 -12.94 -19.30 -8.77
C ALA A 223 -12.29 -17.97 -8.42
N VAL A 224 -10.99 -18.00 -8.15
CA VAL A 224 -10.17 -16.82 -7.90
C VAL A 224 -8.99 -16.77 -8.86
N LEU A 225 -8.55 -15.55 -9.16
CA LEU A 225 -7.36 -15.24 -9.95
C LEU A 225 -6.47 -14.33 -9.14
N LEU A 226 -5.18 -14.64 -9.05
CA LEU A 226 -4.23 -13.91 -8.20
C LEU A 226 -3.14 -13.26 -9.03
N ARG A 227 -2.77 -12.03 -8.66
CA ARG A 227 -1.80 -11.22 -9.39
C ARG A 227 -0.95 -10.37 -8.47
N GLY A 228 0.27 -10.10 -8.93
CA GLY A 228 1.19 -9.18 -8.26
C GLY A 228 1.54 -9.64 -6.86
N PHE A 229 1.95 -10.90 -6.71
CA PHE A 229 2.52 -11.40 -5.46
C PHE A 229 3.62 -10.46 -4.97
N SER A 230 3.57 -10.09 -3.70
CA SER A 230 4.51 -9.12 -3.12
C SER A 230 4.65 -9.39 -1.63
N LYS A 231 5.89 -9.50 -1.15
CA LYS A 231 6.22 -9.52 0.27
C LYS A 231 6.46 -8.12 0.78
N HIS A 232 6.33 -7.96 2.09
CA HIS A 232 6.81 -6.74 2.75
C HIS A 232 8.26 -6.46 2.31
N PRO A 233 8.53 -5.30 1.70
CA PRO A 233 9.83 -5.00 1.16
C PRO A 233 10.81 -4.87 2.33
N SER A 234 12.04 -5.33 2.14
CA SER A 234 13.10 -5.12 3.13
C SER A 234 13.57 -3.68 3.04
N LEU A 235 12.85 -2.76 3.69
CA LEU A 235 13.29 -1.39 3.92
C LEU A 235 13.85 -1.29 5.34
N PRO A 236 14.99 -0.60 5.55
CA PRO A 236 15.38 -0.21 6.89
C PRO A 236 14.36 0.79 7.44
N SER A 237 14.03 0.70 8.73
CA SER A 237 13.12 1.67 9.36
C SER A 237 13.77 3.07 9.45
N MET A 238 12.93 4.10 9.56
CA MET A 238 13.41 5.46 9.80
C MET A 238 14.18 5.58 11.12
N GLY A 239 13.84 4.78 12.13
CA GLY A 239 14.61 4.70 13.37
C GLY A 239 16.01 4.12 13.17
N GLU A 240 16.16 3.11 12.30
CA GLU A 240 17.45 2.54 11.97
C GLU A 240 18.34 3.50 11.18
N LEU A 241 17.76 4.19 10.17
CA LEU A 241 18.46 5.13 9.30
C LEU A 241 18.78 6.44 10.00
N TYR A 242 17.78 7.10 10.57
CA TYR A 242 17.86 8.48 11.02
C TYR A 242 17.98 8.64 12.55
N LYS A 243 17.91 7.54 13.32
CA LYS A 243 17.89 7.55 14.79
C LYS A 243 16.70 8.31 15.40
N LEU A 244 15.61 8.38 14.64
CA LEU A 244 14.35 9.01 15.03
C LEU A 244 13.42 8.00 15.72
N LYS A 245 12.51 8.50 16.53
CA LYS A 245 11.26 7.86 16.95
C LYS A 245 10.11 8.49 16.15
N PRO A 246 9.73 7.90 15.00
CA PRO A 246 8.82 8.51 14.06
C PRO A 246 7.35 8.10 14.29
N ALA A 247 6.44 9.03 14.06
CA ALA A 247 5.00 8.78 14.03
C ALA A 247 4.33 9.36 12.78
N ALA A 248 3.17 8.81 12.44
CA ALA A 248 2.33 9.25 11.33
C ALA A 248 0.92 9.59 11.79
N ILE A 249 0.42 10.72 11.32
CA ILE A 249 -0.95 11.21 11.45
C ILE A 249 -1.51 11.31 10.04
N ALA A 250 -2.21 10.26 9.62
CA ALA A 250 -2.85 10.20 8.31
C ALA A 250 -4.25 9.58 8.46
N ASN A 251 -5.21 10.03 7.66
CA ASN A 251 -6.58 9.50 7.70
C ASN A 251 -6.82 8.38 6.66
N TYR A 252 -6.11 8.40 5.54
CA TYR A 252 -6.31 7.47 4.43
C TYR A 252 -5.46 6.18 4.57
N PRO A 253 -6.02 4.98 4.28
CA PRO A 253 -5.34 3.70 4.51
C PRO A 253 -3.96 3.56 3.85
N MET A 254 -3.82 4.00 2.60
CA MET A 254 -2.54 3.92 1.86
C MET A 254 -1.39 4.59 2.62
N TYR A 255 -1.60 5.81 3.14
CA TYR A 255 -0.55 6.57 3.83
C TYR A 255 -0.23 6.00 5.21
N LYS A 256 -1.22 5.44 5.91
CA LYS A 256 -0.99 4.65 7.13
C LYS A 256 -0.12 3.43 6.82
N GLY A 257 -0.41 2.74 5.72
CA GLY A 257 0.36 1.61 5.23
C GLY A 257 1.81 1.97 4.94
N LEU A 258 2.05 3.01 4.14
CA LEU A 258 3.39 3.48 3.76
C LEU A 258 4.20 3.92 4.98
N ALA A 259 3.56 4.60 5.94
CA ALA A 259 4.19 4.97 7.20
C ALA A 259 4.66 3.75 8.00
N ARG A 260 3.85 2.69 8.09
CA ARG A 260 4.25 1.43 8.77
C ARG A 260 5.40 0.73 8.07
N LEU A 261 5.42 0.73 6.74
CA LEU A 261 6.51 0.10 5.96
C LEU A 261 7.89 0.66 6.32
N VAL A 262 7.95 1.94 6.70
CA VAL A 262 9.20 2.61 7.10
C VAL A 262 9.35 2.72 8.62
N GLY A 263 8.52 1.99 9.38
CA GLY A 263 8.62 1.86 10.83
C GLY A 263 8.09 3.04 11.64
N MET A 264 7.11 3.79 11.11
CA MET A 264 6.41 4.82 11.89
C MET A 264 5.27 4.22 12.73
N ASP A 265 5.09 4.77 13.92
CA ASP A 265 3.90 4.54 14.73
C ASP A 265 2.71 5.31 14.12
N VAL A 266 1.70 4.60 13.61
CA VAL A 266 0.50 5.23 13.06
C VAL A 266 -0.45 5.60 14.19
N LEU A 267 -0.62 6.91 14.40
CA LEU A 267 -1.45 7.46 15.45
C LEU A 267 -2.91 7.54 15.02
N THR A 268 -3.81 7.28 15.96
CA THR A 268 -5.24 7.51 15.74
C THR A 268 -5.50 9.00 15.60
N ALA A 269 -6.08 9.37 14.46
CA ALA A 269 -6.51 10.72 14.19
C ALA A 269 -7.89 10.71 13.53
N GLY A 270 -8.58 11.84 13.62
CA GLY A 270 -9.87 12.01 12.97
C GLY A 270 -9.75 12.26 11.46
N GLN A 271 -10.87 12.62 10.83
CA GLN A 271 -10.97 12.74 9.37
C GLN A 271 -10.74 14.17 8.87
N ASN A 272 -10.96 15.17 9.73
CA ASN A 272 -10.85 16.58 9.36
C ASN A 272 -9.53 17.21 9.85
N LEU A 273 -9.21 18.37 9.29
CA LEU A 273 -7.95 19.07 9.57
C LEU A 273 -7.77 19.40 11.07
N PRO A 274 -8.76 19.97 11.79
CA PRO A 274 -8.63 20.19 13.24
C PRO A 274 -8.28 18.93 14.04
N GLU A 275 -8.88 17.79 13.71
CA GLU A 275 -8.60 16.52 14.39
C GLU A 275 -7.18 16.01 14.13
N LEU A 276 -6.62 16.23 12.93
CA LEU A 276 -5.22 15.90 12.63
C LEU A 276 -4.27 16.74 13.48
N PHE A 277 -4.52 18.04 13.62
CA PHE A 277 -3.70 18.93 14.44
C PHE A 277 -3.88 18.68 15.95
N ALA A 278 -5.09 18.34 16.41
CA ALA A 278 -5.30 17.91 17.79
C ALA A 278 -4.51 16.63 18.13
N ALA A 279 -4.45 15.67 17.19
CA ALA A 279 -3.61 14.48 17.34
C ALA A 279 -2.12 14.83 17.37
N LEU A 280 -1.68 15.80 16.56
CA LEU A 280 -0.30 16.30 16.57
C LEU A 280 0.05 16.90 17.93
N GLU A 281 -0.76 17.83 18.43
CA GLU A 281 -0.53 18.50 19.72
C GLU A 281 -0.48 17.50 20.88
N LYS A 282 -1.42 16.54 20.89
CA LYS A 282 -1.48 15.50 21.92
C LYS A 282 -0.20 14.65 21.98
N ASN A 283 0.36 14.29 20.82
CA ASN A 283 1.48 13.35 20.72
C ASN A 283 2.84 14.04 20.52
N TYR A 284 2.88 15.38 20.43
CA TYR A 284 4.08 16.14 20.07
C TYR A 284 5.29 15.83 20.96
N LYS A 285 5.06 15.56 22.26
CA LYS A 285 6.13 15.29 23.21
C LYS A 285 6.76 13.91 23.03
N ASP A 286 6.00 12.93 22.55
CA ASP A 286 6.38 11.51 22.57
C ASP A 286 7.23 11.06 21.38
N TYR A 287 7.30 11.88 20.33
CA TYR A 287 7.99 11.57 19.06
C TYR A 287 8.93 12.70 18.65
N ASP A 288 10.00 12.38 17.92
CA ASP A 288 10.95 13.38 17.40
C ASP A 288 10.78 13.64 15.89
N PHE A 289 9.98 12.83 15.21
CA PHE A 289 9.51 13.05 13.85
C PHE A 289 8.03 12.74 13.74
N ILE A 290 7.23 13.67 13.22
CA ILE A 290 5.80 13.47 13.00
C ILE A 290 5.45 13.85 11.56
N TYR A 291 5.03 12.85 10.78
CA TYR A 291 4.45 13.02 9.46
C TYR A 291 2.95 13.29 9.59
N VAL A 292 2.47 14.38 9.02
CA VAL A 292 1.05 14.76 8.98
C VAL A 292 0.61 14.83 7.54
N HIS A 293 -0.39 14.02 7.18
CA HIS A 293 -0.91 13.94 5.81
C HIS A 293 -2.30 14.55 5.71
N VAL A 294 -2.51 15.40 4.71
CA VAL A 294 -3.80 16.01 4.39
C VAL A 294 -4.20 15.60 2.97
N LYS A 295 -5.20 14.71 2.86
CA LYS A 295 -5.65 14.15 1.57
C LYS A 295 -6.58 15.05 0.75
N LYS A 296 -7.31 15.97 1.40
CA LYS A 296 -8.48 16.63 0.77
C LYS A 296 -8.13 17.49 -0.45
N THR A 297 -6.91 18.04 -0.50
CA THR A 297 -6.42 18.85 -1.62
C THR A 297 -6.33 18.04 -2.91
N ASP A 298 -5.72 16.86 -2.88
CA ASP A 298 -5.65 15.94 -4.03
C ASP A 298 -7.04 15.51 -4.52
N SER A 299 -7.95 15.20 -3.58
CA SER A 299 -9.32 14.84 -3.95
C SER A 299 -10.07 15.95 -4.69
N ALA A 300 -9.73 17.23 -4.46
CA ALA A 300 -10.37 18.34 -5.16
C ALA A 300 -9.76 18.60 -6.55
N GLY A 301 -8.58 18.06 -6.86
CA GLY A 301 -7.96 18.17 -8.18
C GLY A 301 -8.31 17.02 -9.13
N GLU A 302 -8.74 15.87 -8.61
CA GLU A 302 -9.17 14.71 -9.40
C GLU A 302 -10.63 14.81 -9.90
N ASP A 303 -11.46 15.62 -9.22
CA ASP A 303 -12.90 15.83 -9.48
C ASP A 303 -13.16 17.17 -10.20
#